data_AF-A0A5J5HNR8-F1
#
_entry.id   AF-A0A5J5HNR8-F1
#
_cell.length_a   1.000
_cell.length_b   1.000
_cell.length_c   1.000
_cell.angle_alpha   90.00
_cell.angle_beta   90.00
_cell.angle_gamma   90.00
#
_symmetry.space_group_name_H-M   'P 1'
#
loop_
_entity.id
_entity.type
_entity.pdbx_description
1 polymer ?
#
loop_
_entity_poly.entity_id
_entity_poly.type
_entity_poly.pdbx_seq_one_letter_code
_entity_poly.pdbx_strand_id
1 'polypeptide(L)'
;MKKLLTVDEYLDLYLLAGELGDQLWQNEIMEKLNNGEYITEHSLKIRNLWDKYKKVNMEMLDLYRQLQEDTSNEAVKEKIRALKQQRIILNRQIQKEQKKSQLQHLKTK
;
A
#
# COMPACT_ATOMS: atom_id res chain seq x y z
N MET A 1 6.66 15.85 -4.77
CA MET A 1 5.43 15.21 -4.22
C MET A 1 5.43 15.42 -2.72
N LYS A 2 4.40 16.07 -2.16
CA LYS A 2 4.23 16.24 -0.70
C LYS A 2 3.94 14.85 -0.11
N LYS A 3 4.78 14.36 0.81
CA LYS A 3 4.57 13.07 1.49
C LYS A 3 3.50 13.28 2.57
N LEU A 4 2.39 12.55 2.48
CA LEU A 4 1.36 12.52 3.52
C LEU A 4 1.71 11.42 4.54
N LEU A 5 1.42 11.66 5.81
CA LEU A 5 1.63 10.73 6.93
C LEU A 5 0.31 10.04 7.34
N THR A 6 0.38 8.96 8.12
CA THR A 6 -0.78 8.37 8.76
C THR A 6 -1.27 9.22 9.93
N VAL A 7 -2.49 8.94 10.40
CA VAL A 7 -3.03 9.55 11.62
C VAL A 7 -2.10 9.27 12.81
N ASP A 8 -1.66 8.02 12.99
CA ASP A 8 -0.77 7.65 14.10
C ASP A 8 0.58 8.38 14.02
N GLU A 9 1.18 8.47 12.83
CA GLU A 9 2.41 9.24 12.62
C GLU A 9 2.22 10.72 12.96
N TYR A 10 1.07 11.31 12.64
CA TYR A 10 0.76 12.68 13.06
C TYR A 10 0.53 12.80 14.58
N LEU A 11 -0.08 11.81 15.22
CA LEU A 11 -0.28 11.80 16.67
C LEU A 11 1.06 11.69 17.42
N ASP A 12 1.99 10.85 16.94
CA ASP A 12 3.34 10.76 17.48
C ASP A 12 4.07 12.11 17.41
N LEU A 13 3.96 12.80 16.27
CA LEU A 13 4.53 14.14 16.09
C LEU A 13 3.85 15.18 16.98
N TYR A 14 2.55 15.08 17.19
CA TYR A 14 1.79 16.00 18.03
C TYR A 14 2.22 15.89 19.51
N LEU A 15 2.41 14.66 19.99
CA LEU A 15 2.93 14.38 21.33
C LEU A 15 4.35 14.92 21.49
N LEU A 16 5.23 14.64 20.52
CA LEU A 16 6.61 15.16 20.51
C LEU A 16 6.66 16.69 20.53
N ALA A 17 5.83 17.36 19.71
CA ALA A 17 5.72 18.81 19.71
C ALA A 17 5.31 19.37 21.09
N GLY A 18 4.42 18.65 21.79
CA GLY A 18 4.00 19.00 23.15
C GLY A 18 5.10 18.85 24.18
N GLU A 19 5.87 17.76 24.12
CA GLU A 19 7.03 17.53 24.97
C GLU A 19 8.11 18.62 24.79
N LEU A 20 8.25 19.14 23.56
CA LEU A 20 9.17 20.23 23.24
C LEU A 20 8.61 21.63 23.54
N GLY A 21 7.33 21.74 23.91
CA GLY A 21 6.65 23.03 24.13
C GLY A 21 6.41 23.84 22.85
N ASP A 22 6.51 23.21 21.67
CA ASP A 22 6.30 23.87 20.38
C ASP A 22 4.81 23.89 20.02
N GLN A 23 4.10 24.87 20.56
CA GLN A 23 2.67 25.03 20.35
C GLN A 23 2.31 25.38 18.90
N LEU A 24 3.20 26.07 18.18
CA LEU A 24 3.00 26.39 16.77
C LEU A 24 2.98 25.10 15.95
N TRP A 25 3.96 24.22 16.19
CA TRP A 25 4.04 22.95 15.50
C TRP A 25 2.85 22.02 15.83
N GLN A 26 2.40 21.98 17.09
CA GLN A 26 1.17 21.26 17.45
C GLN A 26 -0.06 21.75 16.68
N ASN A 27 -0.22 23.07 16.56
CA ASN A 27 -1.35 23.67 15.86
C ASN A 27 -1.32 23.36 14.36
N GLU A 28 -0.14 23.38 13.73
CA GLU A 28 0.03 22.98 12.32
C GLU A 28 -0.33 21.51 12.09
N ILE A 29 0.02 20.61 13.02
CA ILE A 29 -0.34 19.19 12.93
C ILE A 29 -1.86 19.02 13.04
N MET A 30 -2.50 19.72 13.98
CA MET A 30 -3.96 19.69 14.13
C MET A 30 -4.68 20.22 12.90
N GLU A 31 -4.16 21.28 12.26
CA GLU A 31 -4.72 21.79 11.02
C GLU A 31 -4.64 20.76 9.88
N LYS A 32 -3.50 20.08 9.73
CA LYS A 32 -3.34 18.99 8.74
C LYS A 32 -4.30 17.83 8.99
N LEU A 33 -4.49 17.44 10.26
CA LEU A 33 -5.44 16.40 10.64
C LEU A 33 -6.89 16.81 10.34
N ASN A 34 -7.28 18.04 10.69
CA ASN A 34 -8.62 18.58 10.44
C ASN A 34 -8.93 18.71 8.94
N ASN A 35 -7.93 19.09 8.13
CA ASN A 35 -8.05 19.20 6.68
C ASN A 35 -8.04 17.84 5.96
N GLY A 36 -7.90 16.73 6.70
CA GLY A 36 -7.84 15.39 6.12
C GLY A 36 -6.55 15.12 5.34
N GLU A 37 -5.46 15.85 5.60
CA GLU A 37 -4.16 15.70 4.94
C GLU A 37 -3.37 14.49 5.47
N TYR A 38 -4.01 13.31 5.52
CA TYR A 38 -3.41 12.08 6.00
C TYR A 38 -3.77 10.86 5.13
N ILE A 39 -2.93 9.83 5.23
CA ILE A 39 -3.14 8.54 4.59
C ILE A 39 -3.80 7.61 5.61
N THR A 40 -4.94 7.04 5.29
CA THR A 40 -5.55 6.02 6.16
C THR A 40 -4.70 4.75 6.14
N GLU A 41 -4.59 4.03 7.26
CA GLU A 41 -3.92 2.71 7.31
C GLU A 41 -4.42 1.77 6.19
N HIS A 42 -5.71 1.89 5.88
CA HIS A 42 -6.34 1.10 4.86
C HIS A 42 -5.84 1.43 3.45
N SER A 43 -5.65 2.71 3.14
CA SER A 43 -5.05 3.14 1.89
C SER A 43 -3.56 2.77 1.79
N LEU A 44 -2.81 2.76 2.90
CA LEU A 44 -1.46 2.18 2.95
C LEU A 44 -1.47 0.69 2.66
N LYS A 45 -2.39 -0.07 3.27
CA LYS A 45 -2.51 -1.50 3.06
C LYS A 45 -2.85 -1.86 1.62
N ILE A 46 -3.77 -1.11 0.99
CA ILE A 46 -4.09 -1.24 -0.43
C ILE A 46 -2.86 -0.91 -1.29
N ARG A 47 -2.13 0.18 -0.98
CA ARG A 47 -0.90 0.54 -1.68
C ARG A 47 0.15 -0.57 -1.60
N ASN A 48 0.39 -1.12 -0.42
CA ASN A 48 1.33 -2.21 -0.19
C ASN A 48 0.95 -3.48 -0.98
N LEU A 49 -0.34 -3.80 -1.08
CA LEU A 49 -0.83 -4.90 -1.89
C LEU A 49 -0.57 -4.66 -3.39
N TRP A 50 -0.80 -3.44 -3.87
CA TRP A 50 -0.48 -3.06 -5.24
C TRP A 50 1.01 -3.11 -5.55
N ASP A 51 1.86 -2.69 -4.63
CA ASP A 51 3.32 -2.77 -4.82
C ASP A 51 3.80 -4.22 -4.88
N LYS A 52 3.26 -5.11 -4.03
CA LYS A 52 3.50 -6.56 -4.14
C LYS A 52 3.01 -7.11 -5.48
N TYR A 53 1.83 -6.70 -5.93
CA TYR A 53 1.27 -7.13 -7.22
C TYR A 53 2.15 -6.69 -8.40
N LYS A 54 2.67 -5.45 -8.39
CA LYS A 54 3.62 -4.95 -9.39
C LYS A 54 4.90 -5.76 -9.43
N LYS A 55 5.49 -6.06 -8.25
CA LYS A 55 6.70 -6.90 -8.15
C LYS A 55 6.50 -8.28 -8.77
N VAL A 56 5.40 -8.96 -8.42
CA VAL A 56 5.05 -10.27 -9.01
C VAL A 56 4.93 -10.18 -10.53
N ASN A 57 4.29 -9.14 -11.06
CA ASN A 57 4.17 -8.97 -12.51
C ASN A 57 5.51 -8.69 -13.21
N MET A 58 6.38 -7.89 -12.61
CA MET A 58 7.73 -7.63 -13.14
C MET A 58 8.53 -8.93 -13.19
N GLU A 59 8.53 -9.71 -12.11
CA GLU A 59 9.21 -11.00 -12.07
C GLU A 59 8.64 -11.99 -13.11
N MET A 60 7.31 -12.02 -13.28
CA MET A 60 6.68 -12.82 -14.34
C MET A 60 7.13 -12.38 -15.73
N LEU A 61 7.21 -11.07 -16.01
CA LEU A 61 7.66 -10.54 -17.29
C LEU A 61 9.09 -10.99 -17.60
N ASP A 62 9.99 -10.92 -16.62
CA ASP A 62 11.38 -11.34 -16.79
C ASP A 62 11.49 -12.85 -17.04
N LEU A 63 10.69 -13.66 -16.34
CA LEU A 63 10.63 -15.10 -16.58
C LEU A 63 10.05 -15.44 -17.95
N TYR A 64 9.06 -14.68 -18.45
CA TYR A 64 8.57 -14.88 -19.82
C TYR A 64 9.63 -14.53 -20.87
N ARG A 65 10.46 -13.51 -20.64
CA ARG A 65 11.60 -13.21 -21.53
C ARG A 65 12.60 -14.36 -21.56
N GLN A 66 12.96 -14.91 -20.39
CA GLN A 66 13.82 -16.09 -20.31
C GLN A 66 13.24 -17.30 -21.06
N LEU A 67 11.92 -17.47 -21.00
CA LEU A 67 11.24 -18.58 -21.69
C LEU A 67 11.17 -18.40 -23.21
N GLN A 68 11.32 -17.17 -23.72
CA GLN A 68 11.47 -16.92 -25.16
C GLN A 68 12.84 -17.39 -25.67
N GLU A 69 13.87 -17.29 -24.84
CA GLU A 69 15.23 -17.72 -25.15
C GLU A 69 15.40 -19.24 -24.96
N ASP A 70 14.80 -19.80 -23.91
CA ASP A 70 14.79 -21.24 -23.62
C ASP A 70 13.37 -21.74 -23.28
N THR A 71 12.67 -22.19 -24.32
CA THR A 71 11.28 -22.67 -24.23
C THR A 71 11.14 -24.01 -23.49
N SER A 72 12.24 -24.72 -23.25
CA SER A 72 12.25 -26.04 -22.61
C SER A 72 12.49 -25.95 -21.10
N ASN A 73 12.72 -24.75 -20.57
CA ASN A 73 13.07 -24.56 -19.16
C ASN A 73 11.85 -24.78 -18.24
N GLU A 74 11.69 -26.02 -17.76
CA GLU A 74 10.61 -26.40 -16.85
C GLU A 74 10.68 -25.69 -15.50
N ALA A 75 11.88 -25.34 -15.01
CA ALA A 75 12.02 -24.60 -13.76
C ALA A 75 11.42 -23.18 -13.87
N VAL A 76 11.64 -22.50 -15.00
CA VAL A 76 11.03 -21.20 -15.30
C VAL A 76 9.51 -21.33 -15.44
N LYS A 77 9.01 -22.39 -16.11
CA LYS A 77 7.56 -22.65 -16.22
C LYS A 77 6.91 -22.84 -14.86
N GLU A 78 7.54 -23.62 -13.97
CA GLU A 78 7.01 -23.87 -12.63
C GLU A 78 7.00 -22.58 -11.79
N LYS A 79 8.07 -21.78 -11.89
CA LYS A 79 8.13 -20.47 -11.22
C LYS A 79 7.04 -19.52 -11.71
N ILE A 80 6.75 -19.50 -13.01
CA ILE A 80 5.64 -18.74 -13.59
C ILE A 80 4.28 -19.25 -13.06
N ARG A 81 4.08 -20.56 -12.91
CA ARG A 81 2.85 -21.12 -12.32
C ARG A 81 2.66 -20.66 -10.87
N ALA A 82 3.70 -20.72 -10.06
CA ALA A 82 3.67 -20.24 -8.68
C ALA A 82 3.32 -18.74 -8.61
N LEU A 83 3.98 -17.91 -9.42
CA LEU A 83 3.72 -16.47 -9.47
C LEU A 83 2.30 -16.14 -9.96
N LYS A 84 1.74 -16.91 -10.89
CA LYS A 84 0.33 -16.78 -11.29
C LYS A 84 -0.61 -16.98 -10.11
N GLN A 85 -0.37 -17.99 -9.27
CA GLN A 85 -1.19 -18.21 -8.07
C GLN A 85 -1.06 -17.05 -7.09
N GLN A 86 0.17 -16.58 -6.83
CA GLN A 86 0.41 -15.42 -5.97
C GLN A 86 -0.30 -14.16 -6.48
N ARG A 87 -0.26 -13.90 -7.79
CA ARG A 87 -0.95 -12.78 -8.43
C ARG A 87 -2.47 -12.83 -8.21
N ILE A 88 -3.08 -14.01 -8.33
CA ILE A 88 -4.52 -14.20 -8.09
C ILE A 88 -4.87 -13.91 -6.62
N ILE A 89 -4.06 -14.41 -5.68
CA ILE A 89 -4.26 -14.17 -4.24
C ILE A 89 -4.16 -12.67 -3.94
N LEU A 90 -3.15 -11.99 -4.45
CA LEU A 90 -2.96 -10.55 -4.27
C LEU A 90 -4.14 -9.76 -4.83
N ASN A 91 -4.64 -10.12 -6.01
CA ASN A 91 -5.80 -9.44 -6.61
C ASN A 91 -7.06 -9.60 -5.74
N ARG A 92 -7.32 -10.81 -5.22
CA ARG A 92 -8.44 -11.04 -4.28
C ARG A 92 -8.29 -10.22 -3.00
N GLN A 93 -7.07 -10.09 -2.47
CA GLN A 93 -6.80 -9.27 -1.28
C GLN A 93 -7.05 -7.79 -1.57
N ILE A 94 -6.61 -7.27 -2.73
CA ILE A 94 -6.85 -5.89 -3.16
C ILE A 94 -8.35 -5.61 -3.23
N GLN A 95 -9.12 -6.46 -3.91
CA GLN A 95 -10.58 -6.29 -4.04
C GLN A 95 -11.28 -6.33 -2.67
N LYS A 96 -10.88 -7.25 -1.80
CA LYS A 96 -11.43 -7.36 -0.44
C LYS A 96 -11.16 -6.11 0.38
N GLU A 97 -9.94 -5.59 0.34
CA GLU A 97 -9.60 -4.36 1.05
C GLU A 97 -10.35 -3.17 0.44
N GLN A 98 -10.35 -2.97 -0.87
CA GLN A 98 -11.13 -1.88 -1.51
C GLN A 98 -12.62 -1.89 -1.11
N LYS A 99 -13.25 -3.07 -1.04
CA LYS A 99 -14.64 -3.21 -0.58
C LYS A 99 -14.82 -2.77 0.88
N LYS A 100 -13.86 -3.07 1.75
CA LYS A 100 -13.88 -2.59 3.15
C LYS A 100 -13.76 -1.07 3.23
N SER A 101 -12.91 -0.45 2.41
CA SER A 101 -12.79 1.02 2.33
C SER A 101 -14.13 1.66 2.00
N GLN A 102 -14.80 1.14 0.97
CA GLN A 102 -16.08 1.67 0.49
C GLN A 102 -17.18 1.54 1.55
N LEU A 103 -17.22 0.40 2.26
CA LEU A 103 -18.17 0.18 3.35
C LEU A 103 -17.90 1.05 4.58
N GLN A 104 -16.64 1.40 4.86
CA GLN A 104 -16.30 2.34 5.93
C GLN A 104 -16.81 3.75 5.60
N HIS A 105 -16.61 4.23 4.36
CA HIS A 105 -17.12 5.55 3.94
C HIS A 105 -18.66 5.66 3.94
N LEU A 106 -19.38 4.54 3.79
CA LEU A 106 -20.86 4.51 3.84
C LEU A 106 -21.42 4.50 5.28
N LYS A 107 -20.62 4.13 6.29
CA LYS A 107 -21.06 4.10 7.70
C LYS A 107 -20.79 5.39 8.47
N THR A 108 -20.05 6.32 7.87
CA THR A 108 -19.66 7.60 8.49
C THR A 108 -20.43 8.80 7.91
N LYS A 109 -21.47 8.55 7.10
CA LYS A 109 -22.47 9.52 6.64
C LYS A 109 -23.80 9.25 7.35
#